data_AF-A0AAW2H3C1-F1
#
_entry.id   AF-A0AAW2H3C1-F1
#
_cell.length_a   1.000
_cell.length_b   1.000
_cell.length_c   1.000
_cell.angle_alpha   90.00
_cell.angle_beta   90.00
_cell.angle_gamma   90.00
#
_symmetry.space_group_name_H-M   'P 1'
#
loop_
_entity.id
_entity.type
_entity.pdbx_description
1 polymer ?
#
loop_
_entity_poly.entity_id
_entity_poly.type
_entity_poly.pdbx_seq_one_letter_code
_entity_poly.pdbx_strand_id
1 'polypeptide(L)'
;MVRKSTPNRTLKFMLILCGIWPGAPCVLLCRVFWVVSLTVTIFLHYRYFMTHVHTAEILDLMDCLSSFLAYSKIIIKFIVFWLNQKKLVEILAVMTEDWNDCTDSISIRETERKAKMSDRIANAIVTLHTMTIVAYCIGIILADVDIANTTEELPLINKLDIPINITTQSTYRIILIVEFLFMILCGWAAGITNSFLLTLVS
;
A
#
# COMPACT_ATOMS: atom_id res chain seq x y z
N MET A 1 -9.97 31.96 -17.62
CA MET A 1 -10.48 30.58 -17.58
C MET A 1 -9.98 29.92 -16.31
N VAL A 2 -10.85 29.79 -15.30
CA VAL A 2 -10.48 29.15 -14.03
C VAL A 2 -10.34 27.65 -14.28
N ARG A 3 -9.16 27.10 -14.02
CA ARG A 3 -8.91 25.67 -14.07
C ARG A 3 -9.85 25.02 -13.05
N LYS A 4 -10.88 24.29 -13.52
CA LYS A 4 -11.62 23.33 -12.69
C LYS A 4 -10.59 22.32 -12.19
N SER A 5 -10.06 22.56 -11.00
CA SER A 5 -9.12 21.66 -10.34
C SER A 5 -9.89 20.45 -9.86
N THR A 6 -10.00 19.51 -10.78
CA THR A 6 -10.27 18.10 -10.52
C THR A 6 -9.51 17.64 -9.27
N PRO A 7 -10.08 16.78 -8.41
CA PRO A 7 -9.34 16.14 -7.32
C PRO A 7 -7.99 15.63 -7.82
N ASN A 8 -6.94 15.90 -7.04
CA ASN A 8 -5.53 15.58 -7.32
C ASN A 8 -5.38 14.32 -8.17
N ARG A 9 -4.79 14.45 -9.37
CA ARG A 9 -4.66 13.34 -10.34
C ARG A 9 -3.95 12.12 -9.72
N THR A 10 -2.96 12.35 -8.85
CA THR A 10 -2.25 11.31 -8.12
C THR A 10 -3.17 10.65 -7.10
N LEU A 11 -3.88 11.43 -6.28
CA LEU A 11 -4.83 10.89 -5.30
C LEU A 11 -5.93 10.06 -5.98
N LYS A 12 -6.51 10.57 -7.07
CA LYS A 12 -7.52 9.86 -7.85
C LYS A 12 -6.98 8.54 -8.39
N PHE A 13 -5.78 8.54 -8.99
CA PHE A 13 -5.14 7.32 -9.45
C PHE A 13 -4.92 6.31 -8.31
N MET A 14 -4.41 6.76 -7.16
CA MET A 14 -4.15 5.89 -6.02
C MET A 14 -5.44 5.34 -5.41
N LEU A 15 -6.52 6.14 -5.35
CA LEU A 15 -7.84 5.67 -4.89
C LEU A 15 -8.45 4.67 -5.88
N ILE A 16 -8.23 4.81 -7.19
CA ILE A 16 -8.62 3.80 -8.19
C ILE A 16 -7.83 2.50 -7.94
N LEU A 17 -6.51 2.60 -7.77
CA LEU A 17 -5.63 1.46 -7.48
C LEU A 17 -6.05 0.71 -6.21
N CYS A 18 -6.49 1.42 -5.18
CA CYS A 18 -7.04 0.83 -3.94
C CYS A 18 -8.48 0.30 -4.10
N GLY A 19 -9.10 0.43 -5.27
CA GLY A 19 -10.50 0.06 -5.50
C GLY A 19 -11.51 0.90 -4.70
N ILE A 20 -11.12 2.11 -4.27
CA ILE A 20 -11.95 3.02 -3.46
C ILE A 20 -12.69 4.03 -4.35
N TRP A 21 -12.05 4.50 -5.43
CA TRP A 21 -12.64 5.54 -6.28
C TRP A 21 -13.90 5.05 -7.01
N PRO A 22 -15.01 5.80 -6.96
CA PRO A 22 -16.26 5.38 -7.58
C PRO A 22 -16.26 5.52 -9.11
N GLY A 23 -16.98 4.62 -9.79
CA GLY A 23 -17.27 4.72 -11.22
C GLY A 23 -16.12 4.37 -12.17
N ALA A 24 -14.96 3.92 -11.68
CA ALA A 24 -13.88 3.45 -12.54
C ALA A 24 -14.09 1.97 -12.95
N PRO A 25 -13.92 1.61 -14.24
CA PRO A 25 -14.21 0.26 -14.74
C PRO A 25 -13.28 -0.82 -14.17
N CYS A 26 -12.07 -0.46 -13.74
CA CYS A 26 -11.07 -1.40 -13.20
C CYS A 26 -11.24 -1.71 -11.70
N VAL A 27 -12.20 -1.08 -11.01
CA VAL A 27 -12.29 -1.15 -9.53
C VAL A 27 -12.46 -2.57 -9.02
N LEU A 28 -13.29 -3.39 -9.66
CA LEU A 28 -13.50 -4.78 -9.24
C LEU A 28 -12.21 -5.60 -9.34
N LEU A 29 -11.46 -5.43 -10.43
CA LEU A 29 -10.17 -6.11 -10.64
C LEU A 29 -9.16 -5.68 -9.57
N CYS A 30 -9.06 -4.39 -9.27
CA CYS A 30 -8.21 -3.89 -8.19
C CYS A 30 -8.57 -4.51 -6.84
N ARG A 31 -9.87 -4.62 -6.51
CA ARG A 31 -10.33 -5.23 -5.26
C ARG A 31 -9.95 -6.71 -5.17
N VAL A 32 -10.20 -7.46 -6.25
CA VAL A 32 -9.84 -8.89 -6.30
C VAL A 32 -8.33 -9.06 -6.16
N PHE A 33 -7.53 -8.27 -6.88
CA PHE A 33 -6.07 -8.26 -6.73
C PHE A 33 -5.65 -8.04 -5.28
N TRP A 34 -6.20 -7.02 -4.61
CA TRP A 34 -5.85 -6.71 -3.23
C TRP A 34 -6.27 -7.79 -2.24
N VAL A 35 -7.49 -8.31 -2.36
CA VAL A 35 -7.98 -9.39 -1.49
C VAL A 35 -7.09 -10.62 -1.63
N VAL A 36 -6.88 -11.10 -2.87
CA VAL A 36 -6.09 -12.31 -3.11
C VAL A 36 -4.66 -12.10 -2.63
N SER A 37 -3.99 -11.02 -3.02
CA SER A 37 -2.59 -10.81 -2.68
C SER A 37 -2.39 -10.63 -1.18
N LEU A 38 -3.21 -9.80 -0.51
CA LEU A 38 -3.10 -9.61 0.95
C LEU A 38 -3.42 -10.89 1.71
N THR A 39 -4.46 -11.64 1.32
CA THR A 39 -4.80 -12.91 1.97
C THR A 39 -3.68 -13.93 1.83
N VAL A 40 -3.09 -14.07 0.63
CA VAL A 40 -1.93 -14.93 0.40
C VAL A 40 -0.77 -14.50 1.29
N THR A 41 -0.39 -13.22 1.27
CA THR A 41 0.72 -12.71 2.09
C THR A 41 0.49 -12.93 3.58
N ILE A 42 -0.70 -12.64 4.10
CA ILE A 42 -1.07 -12.85 5.50
C ILE A 42 -0.98 -14.34 5.87
N PHE A 43 -1.47 -15.23 5.00
CA PHE A 43 -1.39 -16.66 5.20
C PHE A 43 0.06 -17.17 5.26
N LEU A 44 0.93 -16.69 4.36
CA LEU A 44 2.35 -17.07 4.32
C LEU A 44 3.12 -16.58 5.58
N HIS A 45 2.81 -15.38 6.09
CA HIS A 45 3.34 -14.91 7.38
C HIS A 45 2.85 -15.77 8.54
N TYR A 46 1.55 -16.07 8.59
CA TYR A 46 0.98 -16.92 9.63
C TYR A 46 1.64 -18.30 9.65
N ARG A 47 1.84 -18.90 8.47
CA ARG A 47 2.59 -20.13 8.32
C ARG A 47 4.01 -20.03 8.88
N TYR A 48 4.77 -19.01 8.45
CA TYR A 48 6.13 -18.77 8.93
C TYR A 48 6.18 -18.69 10.46
N PHE A 49 5.29 -17.88 11.04
CA PHE A 49 5.22 -17.71 12.49
C PHE A 49 4.99 -19.04 13.19
N MET A 50 4.01 -19.84 12.72
CA MET A 50 3.68 -21.12 13.34
C MET A 50 4.81 -22.16 13.22
N THR A 51 5.55 -22.17 12.11
CA THR A 51 6.67 -23.09 11.91
C THR A 51 7.92 -22.67 12.69
N HIS A 52 8.08 -21.38 12.97
CA HIS A 52 9.31 -20.81 13.53
C HIS A 52 9.21 -20.29 14.97
N VAL A 53 8.02 -20.27 15.58
CA VAL A 53 7.80 -19.69 16.93
C VAL A 53 8.72 -20.27 18.02
N HIS A 54 9.22 -21.50 17.84
CA HIS A 54 10.10 -22.18 18.80
C HIS A 54 11.56 -22.24 18.38
N THR A 55 11.89 -21.88 17.14
CA THR A 55 13.24 -22.09 16.56
C THR A 55 13.90 -20.81 16.07
N ALA A 56 13.12 -19.82 15.61
CA ALA A 56 13.66 -18.55 15.13
C ALA A 56 14.00 -17.59 16.27
N GLU A 57 14.88 -16.65 15.96
CA GLU A 57 15.25 -15.58 16.87
C GLU A 57 14.06 -14.65 17.14
N ILE A 58 14.04 -14.04 18.33
CA ILE A 58 12.96 -13.12 18.73
C ILE A 58 12.82 -11.94 17.74
N LEU A 59 13.94 -11.46 17.18
CA LEU A 59 13.94 -10.38 16.20
C LEU A 59 13.25 -10.77 14.90
N ASP A 60 13.46 -12.01 14.42
CA ASP A 60 12.79 -12.54 13.23
C ASP A 60 11.29 -12.71 13.45
N LEU A 61 10.90 -13.21 14.63
CA LEU A 61 9.50 -13.30 15.02
C LEU A 61 8.82 -11.93 15.09
N MET A 62 9.52 -10.94 15.65
CA MET A 62 9.04 -9.57 15.75
C MET A 62 8.86 -8.95 14.37
N ASP A 63 9.82 -9.14 13.46
CA ASP A 63 9.74 -8.67 12.08
C ASP A 63 8.57 -9.33 11.33
N CYS A 64 8.40 -10.64 11.46
CA CYS A 64 7.27 -11.39 10.90
C CYS A 64 5.92 -10.85 11.42
N LEU A 65 5.76 -10.71 12.74
CA LEU A 65 4.53 -10.21 13.34
C LEU A 65 4.25 -8.75 12.98
N SER A 66 5.28 -7.90 12.95
CA SER A 66 5.16 -6.50 12.54
C SER A 66 4.60 -6.39 11.12
N SER A 67 5.18 -7.15 10.19
CA SER A 67 4.73 -7.20 8.79
C SER A 67 3.32 -7.79 8.67
N PHE A 68 3.03 -8.88 9.37
CA PHE A 68 1.67 -9.47 9.43
C PHE A 68 0.61 -8.45 9.86
N LEU A 69 0.89 -7.68 10.92
CA LEU A 69 0.00 -6.64 11.42
C LEU A 69 -0.13 -5.48 10.43
N ALA A 70 0.93 -5.11 9.73
CA ALA A 70 0.90 -4.08 8.70
C ALA A 70 -0.03 -4.48 7.54
N TYR A 71 0.08 -5.70 7.00
CA TYR A 71 -0.80 -6.20 5.94
C TYR A 71 -2.26 -6.34 6.42
N SER A 72 -2.46 -6.82 7.65
CA SER A 72 -3.78 -6.91 8.29
C SER A 72 -4.43 -5.53 8.47
N LYS A 73 -3.65 -4.50 8.80
CA LYS A 73 -4.15 -3.13 8.88
C LYS A 73 -4.63 -2.62 7.52
N ILE A 74 -3.93 -2.95 6.44
CA ILE A 74 -4.32 -2.57 5.08
C ILE A 74 -5.62 -3.25 4.66
N ILE A 75 -5.73 -4.58 4.86
CA ILE A 75 -6.94 -5.31 4.44
C ILE A 75 -8.19 -4.82 5.19
N ILE A 76 -8.07 -4.55 6.49
CA ILE A 76 -9.18 -3.99 7.30
C ILE A 76 -9.63 -2.64 6.73
N LYS A 77 -8.70 -1.73 6.43
CA LYS A 77 -9.05 -0.42 5.84
C LYS A 77 -9.76 -0.56 4.52
N PHE A 78 -9.29 -1.45 3.64
CA PHE A 78 -9.92 -1.68 2.35
C PHE A 78 -11.33 -2.21 2.50
N ILE A 79 -11.55 -3.21 3.37
CA ILE A 79 -12.89 -3.71 3.69
C ILE A 79 -13.79 -2.56 4.18
N VAL A 80 -13.31 -1.74 5.13
CA VAL A 80 -14.07 -0.59 5.65
C VAL A 80 -14.44 0.39 4.54
N PHE A 81 -13.48 0.78 3.69
CA PHE A 81 -13.75 1.72 2.59
C PHE A 81 -14.71 1.13 1.55
N TRP A 82 -14.56 -0.14 1.19
CA TRP A 82 -15.40 -0.77 0.18
C TRP A 82 -16.83 -1.00 0.69
N LEU A 83 -17.01 -1.38 1.96
CA LEU A 83 -18.34 -1.50 2.58
C LEU A 83 -19.03 -0.14 2.71
N ASN A 84 -18.27 0.92 3.02
CA ASN A 84 -18.79 2.28 3.16
C ASN A 84 -18.72 3.09 1.85
N GLN A 85 -18.57 2.44 0.69
CA GLN A 85 -18.38 3.12 -0.59
C GLN A 85 -19.47 4.15 -0.90
N LYS A 86 -20.74 3.87 -0.56
CA LYS A 86 -21.84 4.83 -0.77
C LYS A 86 -21.61 6.14 -0.01
N LYS A 87 -21.26 6.05 1.27
CA LYS A 87 -20.93 7.23 2.09
C LYS A 87 -19.73 7.98 1.54
N LEU A 88 -18.72 7.28 1.03
CA LEU A 88 -17.58 7.94 0.38
C LEU A 88 -17.96 8.70 -0.87
N VAL A 89 -18.88 8.16 -1.68
CA VAL A 89 -19.41 8.86 -2.86
C VAL A 89 -20.13 10.13 -2.45
N GLU A 90 -20.98 10.05 -1.42
CA GLU A 90 -21.68 11.22 -0.87
C GLU A 90 -20.70 12.28 -0.37
N ILE A 91 -19.69 11.90 0.41
CA ILE A 91 -18.68 12.85 0.89
C ILE A 91 -17.91 13.49 -0.27
N LEU A 92 -17.49 12.71 -1.27
CA LEU A 92 -16.80 13.25 -2.45
C LEU A 92 -17.71 14.19 -3.27
N ALA A 93 -19.01 13.93 -3.31
CA ALA A 93 -19.98 14.79 -3.96
C ALA A 93 -20.10 16.14 -3.22
N VAL A 94 -20.27 16.12 -1.90
CA VAL A 94 -20.30 17.33 -1.05
C VAL A 94 -19.01 18.13 -1.20
N MET A 95 -17.83 17.48 -1.14
CA MET A 95 -16.54 18.14 -1.36
C MET A 95 -16.44 18.79 -2.74
N THR A 96 -17.09 18.22 -3.75
CA THR A 96 -17.10 18.76 -5.12
C THR A 96 -18.07 19.93 -5.26
N GLU A 97 -19.20 19.90 -4.56
CA GLU A 97 -20.17 20.99 -4.49
C GLU A 97 -19.57 22.21 -3.78
N ASP A 98 -19.00 22.03 -2.59
CA ASP A 98 -18.27 23.08 -1.85
C ASP A 98 -17.16 23.71 -2.69
N TRP A 99 -16.48 22.91 -3.51
CA TRP A 99 -15.47 23.39 -4.44
C TRP A 99 -16.05 24.29 -5.53
N ASN A 100 -17.22 23.93 -6.07
CA ASN A 100 -17.87 24.68 -7.15
C ASN A 100 -18.54 25.97 -6.63
N ASP A 101 -19.01 25.97 -5.38
CA ASP A 101 -19.64 27.13 -4.74
C ASP A 101 -18.63 28.19 -4.29
N CYS A 102 -17.33 27.92 -4.40
CA CYS A 102 -16.27 28.92 -4.22
C CYS A 102 -16.25 29.94 -5.37
N THR A 103 -17.04 31.01 -5.26
CA THR A 103 -17.14 32.06 -6.29
C THR A 103 -16.25 33.28 -6.05
N ASP A 104 -15.88 33.56 -4.80
CA ASP A 104 -15.14 34.76 -4.42
C ASP A 104 -13.61 34.57 -4.49
N SER A 105 -12.88 35.65 -4.74
CA SER A 105 -11.43 35.61 -4.97
C SER A 105 -10.63 35.05 -3.79
N ILE A 106 -11.11 35.24 -2.56
CA ILE A 106 -10.49 34.73 -1.34
C ILE A 106 -10.67 33.21 -1.24
N SER A 107 -11.90 32.71 -1.41
CA SER A 107 -12.20 31.27 -1.31
C SER A 107 -11.53 30.48 -2.42
N ILE A 108 -11.54 30.98 -3.66
CA ILE A 108 -10.81 30.37 -4.79
C ILE A 108 -9.31 30.22 -4.47
N ARG A 109 -8.68 31.26 -3.91
CA ARG A 109 -7.25 31.25 -3.57
C ARG A 109 -6.94 30.29 -2.41
N GLU A 110 -7.79 30.24 -1.40
CA GLU A 110 -7.64 29.32 -0.27
C GLU A 110 -7.76 27.86 -0.74
N THR A 111 -8.76 27.58 -1.56
CA THR A 111 -9.07 26.27 -2.10
C THR A 111 -7.95 25.78 -3.04
N GLU A 112 -7.38 26.65 -3.89
CA GLU A 112 -6.16 26.34 -4.66
C GLU A 112 -4.95 26.04 -3.76
N ARG A 113 -4.76 26.79 -2.67
CA ARG A 113 -3.66 26.56 -1.71
C ARG A 113 -3.82 25.20 -1.01
N LYS A 114 -5.04 24.83 -0.60
CA LYS A 114 -5.35 23.53 0.01
C LYS A 114 -5.07 22.38 -0.97
N ALA A 115 -5.47 22.50 -2.24
CA ALA A 115 -5.16 21.50 -3.25
C ALA A 115 -3.64 21.33 -3.47
N LYS A 116 -2.89 22.43 -3.65
CA LYS A 116 -1.43 22.36 -3.79
C LYS A 116 -0.76 21.74 -2.57
N MET A 117 -1.27 22.02 -1.36
CA MET A 117 -0.76 21.40 -0.14
C MET A 117 -1.05 19.91 -0.11
N SER A 118 -2.28 19.50 -0.44
CA SER A 118 -2.68 18.09 -0.55
C SER A 118 -1.80 17.32 -1.55
N ASP A 119 -1.52 17.91 -2.71
CA ASP A 119 -0.62 17.33 -3.72
C ASP A 119 0.78 17.09 -3.18
N ARG A 120 1.33 18.07 -2.46
CA ARG A 120 2.66 17.97 -1.83
C ARG A 120 2.68 16.89 -0.75
N ILE A 121 1.65 16.82 0.09
CA ILE A 121 1.54 15.80 1.15
C ILE A 121 1.43 14.40 0.53
N ALA A 122 0.56 14.21 -0.47
CA ALA A 122 0.40 12.93 -1.14
C ALA A 122 1.72 12.46 -1.80
N ASN A 123 2.40 13.36 -2.51
CA ASN A 123 3.69 13.04 -3.11
C ASN A 123 4.77 12.76 -2.06
N ALA A 124 4.83 13.54 -0.97
CA ALA A 124 5.78 13.30 0.12
C ALA A 124 5.58 11.91 0.74
N ILE A 125 4.33 11.50 0.94
CA ILE A 125 3.99 10.18 1.51
C ILE A 125 4.39 9.04 0.57
N VAL A 126 4.08 9.16 -0.73
CA VAL A 126 4.49 8.18 -1.75
C VAL A 126 6.03 8.07 -1.77
N THR A 127 6.75 9.19 -1.78
CA THR A 127 8.20 9.21 -1.79
C THR A 127 8.79 8.62 -0.50
N LEU A 128 8.29 9.00 0.67
CA LEU A 128 8.76 8.50 1.97
C LEU A 128 8.57 6.99 2.08
N HIS A 129 7.38 6.46 1.76
CA HIS A 129 7.17 5.01 1.79
C HIS A 129 8.10 4.28 0.82
N THR A 130 8.28 4.82 -0.39
CA THR A 130 9.19 4.24 -1.38
C THR A 130 10.63 4.22 -0.86
N MET A 131 11.12 5.33 -0.30
CA MET A 131 12.48 5.43 0.24
C MET A 131 12.69 4.45 1.41
N THR A 132 11.75 4.36 2.35
CA THR A 132 11.82 3.42 3.48
C THR A 132 11.90 1.97 3.00
N ILE A 133 11.06 1.60 2.03
CA ILE A 133 11.03 0.23 1.50
C ILE A 133 12.31 -0.10 0.73
N VAL A 134 12.81 0.83 -0.09
CA VAL A 134 14.10 0.66 -0.77
C VAL A 134 15.22 0.45 0.25
N ALA A 135 15.29 1.29 1.29
CA ALA A 135 16.30 1.18 2.34
C ALA A 135 16.23 -0.16 3.09
N TYR A 136 15.01 -0.66 3.34
CA TYR A 136 14.80 -1.95 3.99
C TYR A 136 15.21 -3.14 3.10
N CYS A 137 14.88 -3.13 1.80
CA CYS A 137 15.09 -4.27 0.92
C CYS A 137 16.48 -4.33 0.26
N ILE A 138 17.19 -3.20 0.13
CA ILE A 138 18.38 -3.11 -0.73
C ILE A 138 19.48 -4.10 -0.36
N GLY A 139 19.70 -4.35 0.94
CA GLY A 139 20.70 -5.30 1.41
C GLY A 139 20.42 -6.73 0.95
N ILE A 140 19.15 -7.16 1.05
CA ILE A 140 18.72 -8.51 0.67
C ILE A 140 18.74 -8.67 -0.86
N ILE A 141 18.29 -7.65 -1.60
CA ILE A 141 18.25 -7.70 -3.08
C ILE A 141 19.65 -7.76 -3.70
N LEU A 142 20.63 -7.07 -3.09
CA LEU A 142 22.01 -7.03 -3.58
C LEU A 142 22.89 -8.17 -3.04
N ALA A 143 22.44 -8.91 -2.03
CA ALA A 143 23.18 -10.03 -1.48
C ALA A 143 23.40 -11.12 -2.54
N ASP A 144 24.64 -11.58 -2.67
CA ASP A 144 24.98 -12.70 -3.54
C ASP A 144 24.79 -14.01 -2.79
N VAL A 145 23.57 -14.56 -2.90
CA VAL A 145 23.19 -15.84 -2.28
C VAL A 145 23.39 -16.98 -3.27
N ASP A 146 24.12 -18.01 -2.87
CA ASP A 146 24.29 -19.26 -3.63
C ASP A 146 23.24 -20.30 -3.22
N ILE A 147 22.31 -20.57 -4.13
CA ILE A 147 21.20 -21.51 -3.94
C ILE A 147 21.67 -22.97 -3.91
N ALA A 148 22.83 -23.29 -4.50
CA ALA A 148 23.34 -24.66 -4.53
C ALA A 148 23.95 -25.11 -3.19
N ASN A 149 24.36 -24.15 -2.35
CA ASN A 149 25.09 -24.38 -1.10
C ASN A 149 24.28 -24.03 0.16
N THR A 150 22.98 -23.73 0.05
CA THR A 150 22.16 -23.33 1.19
C THR A 150 21.63 -24.55 1.94
N THR A 151 22.29 -24.93 3.04
CA THR A 151 21.73 -25.83 4.08
C THR A 151 20.72 -25.13 4.98
N GLU A 152 20.61 -23.80 4.88
CA GLU A 152 19.74 -22.92 5.66
C GLU A 152 18.60 -22.35 4.79
N GLU A 153 17.56 -21.81 5.43
CA GLU A 153 16.45 -21.16 4.73
C GLU A 153 16.93 -19.93 3.93
N LEU A 154 16.43 -19.76 2.70
CA LEU A 154 16.79 -18.62 1.86
C LEU A 154 16.26 -17.32 2.47
N PRO A 155 17.08 -16.25 2.55
CA PRO A 155 16.64 -14.98 3.11
C PRO A 155 15.65 -14.30 2.17
N LEU A 156 14.38 -14.23 2.57
CA LEU A 156 13.35 -13.45 1.89
C LEU A 156 13.26 -12.03 2.49
N ILE A 157 12.64 -11.11 1.75
CA ILE A 157 12.46 -9.73 2.22
C ILE A 157 11.55 -9.71 3.44
N ASN A 158 10.38 -10.35 3.35
CA ASN A 158 9.54 -10.61 4.49
C ASN A 158 9.83 -12.02 5.03
N LYS A 159 9.61 -12.22 6.33
CA LYS A 159 9.66 -13.52 6.98
C LYS A 159 8.42 -14.35 6.59
N LEU A 160 8.54 -15.02 5.43
CA LEU A 160 7.48 -15.77 4.75
C LEU A 160 7.88 -17.23 4.57
N ASP A 161 6.91 -18.12 4.75
CA ASP A 161 7.06 -19.54 4.46
C ASP A 161 6.34 -19.86 3.14
N ILE A 162 7.10 -19.79 2.04
CA ILE A 162 6.61 -20.02 0.68
C ILE A 162 6.65 -21.52 0.37
N PRO A 163 5.51 -22.18 0.07
CA PRO A 163 5.46 -23.62 -0.17
C PRO A 163 5.91 -24.01 -1.59
N ILE A 164 6.96 -23.36 -2.11
CA ILE A 164 7.52 -23.60 -3.44
C ILE A 164 9.02 -23.85 -3.26
N ASN A 165 9.53 -24.93 -3.85
CA ASN A 165 10.96 -25.20 -3.82
C ASN A 165 11.70 -24.21 -4.73
N ILE A 166 12.56 -23.39 -4.14
CA ILE A 166 13.35 -22.39 -4.87
C ILE A 166 14.64 -23.05 -5.34
N THR A 167 14.61 -23.61 -6.56
CA THR A 167 15.72 -24.41 -7.10
C THR A 167 16.69 -23.64 -8.00
N THR A 168 16.33 -22.41 -8.42
CA THR A 168 17.16 -21.61 -9.33
C THR A 168 17.32 -20.17 -8.88
N GLN A 169 18.47 -19.57 -9.21
CA GLN A 169 18.79 -18.18 -8.85
C GLN A 169 17.80 -17.20 -9.48
N SER A 170 17.31 -17.50 -10.67
CA SER A 170 16.29 -16.70 -11.34
C SER A 170 14.95 -16.73 -10.59
N THR A 171 14.50 -17.89 -10.12
CA THR A 171 13.25 -18.01 -9.34
C THR A 171 13.33 -17.21 -8.05
N TYR A 172 14.43 -17.34 -7.30
CA TYR A 172 14.66 -16.57 -6.08
C TYR A 172 14.61 -15.06 -6.33
N ARG A 173 15.33 -14.57 -7.33
CA ARG A 173 15.34 -13.14 -7.69
C ARG A 173 13.97 -12.63 -8.11
N ILE A 174 13.17 -13.43 -8.82
CA ILE A 174 11.79 -13.07 -9.18
C ILE A 174 10.93 -12.92 -7.92
N ILE A 175 11.04 -13.84 -6.96
CA ILE A 175 10.31 -13.77 -5.69
C ILE A 175 10.65 -12.47 -4.94
N LEU A 176 11.94 -12.15 -4.79
CA LEU A 176 12.38 -10.91 -4.13
C LEU A 176 11.81 -9.66 -4.84
N ILE A 177 11.84 -9.63 -6.17
CA ILE A 177 11.29 -8.49 -6.94
C ILE A 177 9.78 -8.38 -6.72
N VAL A 178 9.05 -9.50 -6.72
CA VAL A 178 7.60 -9.51 -6.49
C VAL A 178 7.26 -9.02 -5.08
N GLU A 179 7.96 -9.50 -4.06
CA GLU A 179 7.81 -9.04 -2.67
C GLU A 179 8.09 -7.54 -2.54
N PHE A 180 9.20 -7.08 -3.11
CA PHE A 180 9.59 -5.67 -3.11
C PHE A 180 8.52 -4.78 -3.75
N LEU A 181 8.05 -5.13 -4.94
CA LEU A 181 7.00 -4.37 -5.64
C LEU A 181 5.69 -4.39 -4.86
N PHE A 182 5.30 -5.54 -4.31
CA PHE A 182 4.09 -5.65 -3.51
C PHE A 182 4.15 -4.81 -2.23
N MET A 183 5.31 -4.77 -1.57
CA MET A 183 5.55 -3.89 -0.44
C MET A 183 5.42 -2.42 -0.80
N ILE A 184 5.98 -1.97 -1.93
CA ILE A 184 5.81 -0.58 -2.41
C ILE A 184 4.33 -0.26 -2.58
N LEU A 185 3.57 -1.13 -3.24
CA LEU A 185 2.13 -0.95 -3.43
C LEU A 185 1.40 -0.86 -2.08
N CYS A 186 1.73 -1.74 -1.13
CA CYS A 186 1.17 -1.73 0.22
C CYS A 186 1.51 -0.44 0.97
N GLY A 187 2.75 0.05 0.85
CA GLY A 187 3.20 1.31 1.43
C GLY A 187 2.40 2.50 0.89
N TRP A 188 2.21 2.58 -0.42
CA TRP A 188 1.39 3.63 -1.05
C TRP A 188 -0.07 3.55 -0.62
N ALA A 189 -0.65 2.35 -0.60
CA ALA A 189 -2.01 2.13 -0.11
C ALA A 189 -2.17 2.57 1.36
N ALA A 190 -1.23 2.19 2.23
CA ALA A 190 -1.24 2.56 3.64
C ALA A 190 -1.16 4.09 3.83
N GLY A 191 -0.25 4.74 3.11
CA GLY A 191 -0.06 6.19 3.14
C GLY A 191 -1.29 6.94 2.67
N ILE A 192 -1.79 6.62 1.47
CA ILE A 192 -2.95 7.30 0.87
C ILE A 192 -4.22 7.10 1.70
N THR A 193 -4.48 5.88 2.18
CA THR A 193 -5.64 5.62 3.03
C THR A 193 -5.56 6.36 4.37
N ASN A 194 -4.38 6.48 4.98
CA ASN A 194 -4.18 7.28 6.19
C ASN A 194 -4.46 8.76 5.93
N SER A 195 -3.86 9.32 4.88
CA SER A 195 -4.06 10.73 4.52
C SER A 195 -5.51 11.03 4.22
N PHE A 196 -6.18 10.15 3.48
CA PHE A 196 -7.57 10.33 3.14
C PHE A 196 -8.45 10.31 4.39
N LEU A 197 -8.24 9.37 5.33
CA LEU A 197 -8.94 9.39 6.62
C LEU A 197 -8.65 10.67 7.42
N LEU A 198 -7.39 11.13 7.45
CA LEU A 198 -7.02 12.34 8.16
C LEU A 198 -7.75 13.56 7.57
N THR A 199 -7.78 13.70 6.24
CA THR A 199 -8.49 14.78 5.54
C THR A 199 -10.00 14.73 5.79
N LEU A 200 -10.58 13.55 6.01
CA LEU A 200 -12.00 13.40 6.31
C LEU A 200 -12.36 13.77 7.76
N VAL A 201 -11.40 13.68 8.68
CA VAL A 201 -11.61 13.98 10.11
C VAL A 201 -11.20 15.41 10.46
N SER A 202 -10.31 16.02 9.68
CA SER A 202 -9.83 17.41 9.84
C SER A 202 -10.78 18.42 9.23
#